data_AF-A0A351F4E9-F1
#
_entry.id   AF-A0A351F4E9-F1
#
_cell.length_a   1.000
_cell.length_b   1.000
_cell.length_c   1.000
_cell.angle_alpha   90.00
_cell.angle_beta   90.00
_cell.angle_gamma   90.00
#
_symmetry.space_group_name_H-M   'P 1'
#
loop_
_entity.id
_entity.type
_entity.pdbx_description
1 polymer ?
#
loop_
_entity_poly.entity_id
_entity_poly.type
_entity_poly.pdbx_seq_one_letter_code
_entity_poly.pdbx_strand_id
1 'polypeptide(L)'
;MEYSKTKLVSLILLRWLIGWHFFYEGMVKVIDSGWSSKMYLIDSGGFAKPFFDWIAGNETILNLTDLFNMWALTLIGFLLLAGFRVRTASIGGMFLLALYFISHPPFPGIEYIFPSDGSYFLVNKTLIELAALWVLFAFPTAHIFGLERILKKSFNRGK
;
A
#
# COMPACT_ATOMS: atom_id res chain seq x y z
N MET A 1 -19.91 -14.34 -11.23
CA MET A 1 -18.88 -15.39 -11.20
C MET A 1 -19.02 -16.13 -9.88
N GLU A 2 -19.31 -17.42 -9.91
CA GLU A 2 -19.22 -18.25 -8.70
C GLU A 2 -17.75 -18.57 -8.44
N TYR A 3 -17.26 -18.23 -7.24
CA TYR A 3 -15.91 -18.61 -6.81
C TYR A 3 -15.94 -20.02 -6.24
N SER A 4 -15.02 -20.88 -6.66
CA SER A 4 -14.77 -22.11 -5.90
C SER A 4 -14.24 -21.74 -4.51
N LYS A 5 -14.48 -22.61 -3.51
CA LYS A 5 -14.04 -22.38 -2.12
C LYS A 5 -12.54 -22.02 -2.05
N THR A 6 -11.70 -22.73 -2.80
CA THR A 6 -10.25 -22.47 -2.86
C THR A 6 -9.94 -21.08 -3.39
N LYS A 7 -10.53 -20.67 -4.53
CA LYS A 7 -10.32 -19.34 -5.12
C LYS A 7 -10.71 -18.23 -4.15
N LEU A 8 -11.84 -18.40 -3.46
CA LEU A 8 -12.32 -17.44 -2.46
C LEU A 8 -11.36 -17.32 -1.27
N VAL A 9 -10.94 -18.45 -0.69
CA VAL A 9 -10.02 -18.47 0.45
C VAL A 9 -8.67 -17.85 0.07
N SER A 10 -8.12 -18.18 -1.10
CA SER A 10 -6.87 -17.60 -1.59
C SER A 10 -6.94 -16.07 -1.71
N LEU A 11 -8.03 -15.51 -2.25
CA LEU A 11 -8.21 -14.07 -2.37
C LEU A 11 -8.43 -13.37 -1.01
N ILE A 12 -9.10 -14.04 -0.06
CA ILE A 12 -9.27 -13.51 1.30
C ILE A 12 -7.92 -13.48 2.02
N LEU A 13 -7.14 -14.55 1.94
CA LEU A 13 -5.80 -14.62 2.53
C LEU A 13 -4.88 -13.56 1.93
N LEU A 14 -4.86 -13.42 0.60
CA LEU A 14 -4.08 -12.39 -0.08
C LEU A 14 -4.44 -10.99 0.43
N ARG A 15 -5.74 -10.68 0.50
CA ARG A 15 -6.23 -9.41 1.04
C ARG A 15 -5.79 -9.18 2.48
N TRP A 16 -5.87 -10.22 3.31
CA TRP A 16 -5.55 -10.11 4.73
C TRP A 16 -4.04 -9.90 4.94
N LEU A 17 -3.19 -10.61 4.18
CA LEU A 17 -1.73 -10.45 4.22
C LEU A 17 -1.29 -9.05 3.78
N ILE A 18 -1.81 -8.56 2.65
CA ILE A 18 -1.47 -7.21 2.17
C ILE A 18 -2.03 -6.14 3.11
N GLY A 19 -3.26 -6.32 3.58
CA GLY A 19 -3.87 -5.41 4.55
C GLY A 19 -3.09 -5.34 5.86
N TRP A 20 -2.61 -6.49 6.36
CA TRP A 20 -1.76 -6.56 7.55
C TRP A 20 -0.44 -5.82 7.33
N HIS A 21 0.24 -6.08 6.20
CA HIS A 21 1.50 -5.44 5.87
C HIS A 21 1.37 -3.91 5.86
N PHE A 22 0.40 -3.37 5.09
CA PHE A 22 0.10 -1.93 5.06
C PHE A 22 -0.24 -1.36 6.43
N PHE A 23 -1.10 -2.05 7.19
CA PHE A 23 -1.57 -1.57 8.48
C PHE A 23 -0.43 -1.50 9.50
N TYR A 24 0.37 -2.55 9.58
CA TYR A 24 1.52 -2.62 10.48
C TYR A 24 2.57 -1.56 10.12
N GLU A 25 2.93 -1.46 8.84
CA GLU A 25 3.86 -0.45 8.33
C GLU A 25 3.38 0.98 8.65
N GLY A 26 2.09 1.25 8.51
CA GLY A 26 1.51 2.56 8.85
C GLY A 26 1.52 2.83 10.35
N MET A 27 1.07 1.87 11.16
CA MET A 27 0.97 2.00 12.62
C MET A 27 2.31 2.25 13.29
N VAL A 28 3.38 1.56 12.86
CA VAL A 28 4.73 1.80 13.38
C VAL A 28 5.12 3.28 13.21
N LYS A 29 4.80 3.87 12.06
CA LYS A 29 5.13 5.26 11.74
C LYS A 29 4.24 6.26 12.49
N VAL A 30 2.96 5.94 12.68
CA VAL A 30 2.02 6.77 13.46
C VAL A 30 2.42 6.81 14.94
N ILE A 31 2.90 5.68 15.48
CA ILE A 31 3.28 5.56 16.89
C ILE A 31 4.64 6.20 17.17
N ASP A 32 5.58 6.08 16.25
CA ASP A 32 6.91 6.69 16.36
C ASP A 32 6.85 8.19 16.06
N SER A 33 6.85 9.01 17.11
CA SER A 33 6.84 10.47 17.00
C SER A 33 8.09 11.06 16.33
N GLY A 34 9.16 10.28 16.18
CA GLY A 34 10.39 10.67 15.48
C GLY A 34 10.45 10.21 14.03
N TRP A 35 9.46 9.45 13.54
CA TRP A 35 9.51 8.91 12.18
C TRP A 35 9.40 10.01 11.12
N SER A 36 10.21 9.91 10.07
CA SER A 36 10.12 10.76 8.88
C SER A 36 10.57 10.02 7.63
N SER A 37 9.97 10.35 6.48
CA SER A 37 10.37 9.84 5.17
C SER A 37 11.62 10.52 4.61
N LYS A 38 12.16 11.56 5.26
CA LYS A 38 13.25 12.39 4.73
C LYS A 38 14.44 11.60 4.19
N MET A 39 14.95 10.66 4.98
CA MET A 39 16.12 9.86 4.58
C MET A 39 15.80 8.91 3.42
N TYR A 40 14.58 8.37 3.39
CA TYR A 40 14.10 7.57 2.27
C TYR A 40 14.01 8.41 0.98
N LEU A 41 13.50 9.65 1.08
CA LEU A 41 13.37 10.54 -0.07
C LEU A 41 14.72 11.02 -0.62
N ILE A 42 15.68 11.35 0.25
CA ILE A 42 17.05 11.72 -0.17
C ILE A 42 17.76 10.55 -0.85
N ASP A 43 17.47 9.33 -0.40
CA ASP A 43 17.99 8.09 -0.98
C ASP A 43 17.31 7.72 -2.31
N SER A 44 16.28 8.45 -2.75
CA SER A 44 15.63 8.17 -4.04
C SER A 44 16.60 8.24 -5.23
N GLY A 45 16.29 7.47 -6.27
CA GLY A 45 17.08 7.36 -7.49
C GLY A 45 16.28 7.51 -8.77
N GLY A 46 16.95 7.37 -9.92
CA GLY A 46 16.31 7.45 -11.23
C GLY A 46 15.86 8.86 -11.62
N PHE A 47 14.97 8.94 -12.61
CA PHE A 47 14.58 10.21 -13.24
C PHE A 47 13.76 11.13 -12.32
N ALA A 48 13.06 10.56 -11.33
CA ALA A 48 12.20 11.30 -10.40
C ALA A 48 12.97 11.83 -9.18
N LYS A 49 14.27 11.54 -9.05
CA LYS A 49 15.09 11.98 -7.92
C LYS A 49 14.95 13.48 -7.58
N PRO A 50 15.03 14.43 -8.54
CA PRO A 50 14.90 15.85 -8.22
C PRO A 50 13.57 16.23 -7.55
N PHE A 51 12.49 15.51 -7.87
CA PHE A 51 11.19 15.73 -7.24
C PHE A 51 11.18 15.28 -5.77
N PHE A 52 11.75 14.12 -5.47
CA PHE A 52 11.83 13.61 -4.09
C PHE A 52 12.84 14.41 -3.24
N ASP A 53 13.96 14.84 -3.83
CA ASP A 53 14.92 15.73 -3.16
C ASP A 53 14.25 17.09 -2.83
N TRP A 54 13.40 17.61 -3.70
CA TRP A 54 12.62 18.83 -3.44
C TRP A 54 11.63 18.65 -2.27
N ILE A 55 10.94 17.52 -2.18
CA ILE A 55 10.09 17.19 -1.03
C ILE A 55 10.94 17.15 0.24
N ALA A 56 12.07 16.44 0.22
CA ALA A 56 12.95 16.29 1.38
C ALA A 56 13.61 17.60 1.84
N GLY A 57 13.82 18.54 0.91
CA GLY A 57 14.41 19.86 1.16
C GLY A 57 13.42 20.90 1.68
N ASN A 58 12.10 20.65 1.61
CA ASN A 58 11.07 21.58 2.07
C ASN A 58 10.34 21.02 3.29
N GLU A 59 10.59 21.58 4.47
CA GLU A 59 10.05 21.09 5.75
C GLU A 59 8.51 21.01 5.77
N THR A 60 7.82 22.01 5.23
CA THR A 60 6.35 22.00 5.18
C THR A 60 5.82 20.86 4.31
N ILE A 61 6.40 20.65 3.14
CA ILE A 61 5.97 19.61 2.19
C ILE A 61 6.36 18.23 2.71
N LEU A 62 7.54 18.10 3.32
CA LEU A 62 7.98 16.89 4.00
C LEU A 62 7.02 16.49 5.11
N ASN A 63 6.65 17.42 6.02
CA ASN A 63 5.73 17.12 7.12
C ASN A 63 4.35 16.69 6.62
N LEU A 64 3.85 17.30 5.54
CA LEU A 64 2.62 16.86 4.89
C LEU A 64 2.78 15.46 4.27
N THR A 65 3.89 15.21 3.58
CA THR A 65 4.18 13.91 2.95
C THR A 65 4.26 12.82 4.01
N ASP A 66 4.92 13.08 5.13
CA ASP A 66 5.02 12.18 6.28
C ASP A 66 3.62 11.86 6.83
N LEU A 67 2.81 12.88 7.13
CA LEU A 67 1.45 12.70 7.62
C LEU A 67 0.60 11.87 6.64
N PHE A 68 0.62 12.22 5.35
CA PHE A 68 -0.11 11.48 4.32
C PHE A 68 0.38 10.04 4.23
N ASN A 69 1.68 9.80 4.26
CA ASN A 69 2.26 8.46 4.14
C ASN A 69 1.83 7.55 5.29
N MET A 70 1.96 8.03 6.53
CA MET A 70 1.60 7.29 7.74
C MET A 70 0.12 6.92 7.76
N TRP A 71 -0.76 7.90 7.51
CA TRP A 71 -2.20 7.69 7.56
C TRP A 71 -2.73 6.95 6.34
N ALA A 72 -2.16 7.15 5.14
CA ALA A 72 -2.54 6.39 3.96
C ALA A 72 -2.27 4.90 4.18
N LEU A 73 -1.07 4.51 4.60
CA LEU A 73 -0.72 3.11 4.91
C LEU A 73 -1.70 2.52 5.93
N THR A 74 -1.90 3.22 7.05
CA THR A 74 -2.75 2.76 8.14
C THR A 74 -4.20 2.57 7.70
N LEU A 75 -4.79 3.58 7.05
CA LEU A 75 -6.20 3.53 6.63
C LEU A 75 -6.42 2.52 5.51
N ILE A 76 -5.52 2.44 4.52
CA ILE A 76 -5.60 1.45 3.44
C ILE A 76 -5.52 0.03 4.03
N GLY A 77 -4.52 -0.23 4.88
CA GLY A 77 -4.34 -1.52 5.53
C GLY A 77 -5.57 -1.93 6.36
N PHE A 78 -6.09 -0.99 7.16
CA PHE A 78 -7.31 -1.22 7.95
C PHE A 78 -8.52 -1.55 7.07
N LEU A 79 -8.76 -0.81 5.98
CA LEU A 79 -9.86 -1.05 5.06
C LEU A 79 -9.76 -2.42 4.38
N LEU A 80 -8.56 -2.85 4.01
CA LEU A 80 -8.30 -4.18 3.43
C LEU A 80 -8.55 -5.30 4.46
N LEU A 81 -8.06 -5.16 5.69
CA LEU A 81 -8.27 -6.11 6.79
C LEU A 81 -9.76 -6.24 7.12
N ALA A 82 -10.44 -5.10 7.30
CA ALA A 82 -11.87 -5.00 7.53
C ALA A 82 -12.72 -5.59 6.39
N GLY A 83 -12.16 -5.64 5.17
CA GLY A 83 -12.91 -5.97 3.97
C GLY A 83 -13.99 -4.93 3.67
N PHE A 84 -13.70 -3.64 3.91
CA PHE A 84 -14.60 -2.52 3.65
C PHE A 84 -14.04 -1.65 2.53
N ARG A 85 -14.85 -1.36 1.49
CA ARG A 85 -14.45 -0.56 0.32
C ARG A 85 -13.11 -1.01 -0.29
N VAL A 86 -12.91 -2.32 -0.39
CA VAL A 86 -11.64 -2.94 -0.83
C VAL A 86 -11.15 -2.38 -2.17
N ARG A 87 -12.05 -2.12 -3.14
CA ARG A 87 -11.64 -1.51 -4.41
C ARG A 87 -11.00 -0.14 -4.25
N THR A 88 -11.60 0.73 -3.44
CA THR A 88 -11.07 2.08 -3.16
C THR A 88 -9.75 1.98 -2.41
N ALA A 89 -9.66 1.09 -1.41
CA ALA A 89 -8.43 0.85 -0.68
C ALA A 89 -7.31 0.31 -1.61
N SER A 90 -7.63 -0.62 -2.51
CA SER A 90 -6.68 -1.14 -3.50
C SER A 90 -6.17 -0.06 -4.45
N ILE A 91 -7.03 0.86 -4.93
CA ILE A 91 -6.58 1.98 -5.77
C ILE A 91 -5.60 2.87 -5.00
N GLY A 92 -5.93 3.24 -3.76
CA GLY A 92 -5.05 4.04 -2.91
C GLY A 92 -3.71 3.34 -2.63
N GLY A 93 -3.74 2.04 -2.35
CA GLY A 93 -2.53 1.25 -2.11
C GLY A 93 -1.67 1.11 -3.35
N MET A 94 -2.26 0.87 -4.53
CA MET A 94 -1.53 0.83 -5.80
C MET A 94 -0.87 2.17 -6.10
N PHE A 95 -1.57 3.29 -5.88
CA PHE A 95 -1.01 4.62 -6.07
C PHE A 95 0.20 4.86 -5.15
N LEU A 96 0.07 4.52 -3.87
CA LEU A 96 1.15 4.69 -2.90
C LEU A 96 2.38 3.81 -3.24
N LEU A 97 2.17 2.54 -3.57
CA LEU A 97 3.26 1.65 -3.98
C LEU A 97 3.91 2.10 -5.30
N ALA A 98 3.14 2.69 -6.22
CA ALA A 98 3.71 3.26 -7.44
C ALA A 98 4.67 4.42 -7.12
N LEU A 99 4.34 5.28 -6.14
CA LEU A 99 5.26 6.33 -5.69
C LEU A 99 6.54 5.74 -5.08
N TYR A 100 6.44 4.69 -4.26
CA TYR A 100 7.62 4.00 -3.71
C TYR A 100 8.47 3.35 -4.80
N PHE A 101 7.82 2.73 -5.80
CA PHE A 101 8.52 2.13 -6.93
C PHE A 101 9.24 3.18 -7.78
N ILE A 102 8.64 4.35 -7.99
CA ILE A 102 9.26 5.46 -8.73
C ILE A 102 10.39 6.12 -7.93
N SER A 103 10.32 6.12 -6.59
CA SER A 103 11.40 6.56 -5.70
C SER A 103 12.61 5.64 -5.75
N HIS A 104 12.38 4.33 -5.74
CA HIS A 104 13.43 3.31 -5.71
C HIS A 104 13.28 2.29 -6.86
N PRO A 105 13.40 2.73 -8.12
CA PRO A 105 13.32 1.82 -9.26
C PRO A 105 14.52 0.87 -9.27
N PRO A 106 14.31 -0.45 -9.37
CA PRO A 106 15.38 -1.44 -9.32
C PRO A 106 16.14 -1.56 -10.66
N PHE A 107 16.60 -0.43 -11.21
CA PHE A 107 17.35 -0.38 -12.46
C PHE A 107 18.86 -0.55 -12.21
N PRO A 108 19.60 -1.23 -13.11
CA PRO A 108 21.04 -1.32 -12.99
C PRO A 108 21.71 0.05 -13.02
N GLY A 109 22.76 0.23 -12.22
CA GLY A 109 23.55 1.45 -12.16
C GLY A 109 23.00 2.54 -11.23
N ILE A 110 21.92 2.25 -10.49
CA ILE A 110 21.46 3.08 -9.38
C ILE A 110 21.89 2.40 -8.08
N GLU A 111 22.67 3.11 -7.27
CA GLU A 111 23.09 2.65 -5.95
C GLU A 111 22.33 3.42 -4.87
N TYR A 112 21.84 2.68 -3.88
CA TYR A 112 21.10 3.21 -2.75
C TYR A 112 21.97 3.14 -1.49
N ILE A 113 21.82 4.13 -0.62
CA ILE A 113 22.45 4.22 0.70
C ILE A 113 21.98 3.05 1.56
N PHE A 114 20.68 2.71 1.49
CA PHE A 114 20.14 1.57 2.19
C PHE A 114 20.23 0.30 1.33
N PRO A 115 20.68 -0.83 1.89
CA PRO A 115 20.79 -2.08 1.16
C PRO A 115 19.42 -2.57 0.71
N SER A 116 19.35 -3.10 -0.51
CA SER A 116 18.15 -3.76 -1.03
C SER A 116 18.05 -5.20 -0.50
N ASP A 117 16.85 -5.62 -0.08
CA ASP A 117 16.56 -6.99 0.42
C ASP A 117 16.56 -8.07 -0.68
N GLY A 118 17.51 -8.03 -1.61
CA GLY A 118 17.64 -8.99 -2.71
C GLY A 118 18.38 -8.43 -3.93
N SER A 119 18.58 -9.31 -4.92
CA SER A 119 19.13 -8.96 -6.23
C SER A 119 17.99 -8.72 -7.20
N TYR A 120 17.56 -7.47 -7.33
CA TYR A 120 16.47 -7.09 -8.22
C TYR A 120 16.99 -6.55 -9.56
N PHE A 121 16.24 -6.87 -10.62
CA PHE A 121 16.24 -6.11 -11.87
C PHE A 121 14.88 -5.41 -11.93
N LEU A 122 14.10 -5.50 -13.01
CA LEU A 122 12.83 -4.74 -13.14
C LEU A 122 11.73 -5.03 -12.10
N VAL A 123 11.72 -6.21 -11.46
CA VAL A 123 10.65 -6.63 -10.55
C VAL A 123 11.18 -6.76 -9.13
N ASN A 124 10.71 -5.89 -8.24
CA ASN A 124 10.98 -5.94 -6.80
C ASN A 124 9.70 -6.27 -5.99
N LYS A 125 9.84 -6.39 -4.67
CA LYS A 125 8.73 -6.68 -3.75
C LYS A 125 7.58 -5.67 -3.88
N THR A 126 7.89 -4.38 -4.05
CA THR A 126 6.91 -3.30 -4.21
C THR A 126 6.04 -3.51 -5.45
N LEU A 127 6.64 -3.87 -6.59
CA LEU A 127 5.89 -4.14 -7.82
C LEU A 127 5.03 -5.40 -7.71
N ILE A 128 5.51 -6.44 -7.04
CA ILE A 128 4.75 -7.67 -6.78
C ILE A 128 3.51 -7.35 -5.92
N GLU A 129 3.67 -6.57 -4.85
CA GLU A 129 2.56 -6.19 -3.99
C GLU A 129 1.55 -5.28 -4.71
N LEU A 130 2.03 -4.37 -5.57
CA LEU A 130 1.17 -3.56 -6.44
C LEU A 130 0.34 -4.44 -7.38
N ALA A 131 0.96 -5.42 -8.05
CA ALA A 131 0.26 -6.37 -8.91
C ALA A 131 -0.75 -7.22 -8.11
N ALA A 132 -0.44 -7.57 -6.87
CA ALA A 132 -1.35 -8.30 -6.00
C ALA A 132 -2.56 -7.43 -5.58
N LEU A 133 -2.37 -6.14 -5.31
CA LEU A 133 -3.48 -5.20 -5.11
C LEU A 133 -4.35 -5.04 -6.36
N TRP A 134 -3.74 -5.07 -7.56
CA TRP A 134 -4.48 -5.07 -8.82
C TRP A 134 -5.39 -6.31 -8.93
N VAL A 135 -4.91 -7.49 -8.53
CA VAL A 135 -5.74 -8.70 -8.46
C VAL A 135 -6.91 -8.50 -7.50
N LEU A 136 -6.71 -7.92 -6.32
CA LEU A 136 -7.80 -7.65 -5.37
C LEU A 136 -8.79 -6.60 -5.87
N PHE A 137 -8.32 -5.61 -6.64
CA PHE A 137 -9.17 -4.65 -7.31
C PHE A 137 -10.06 -5.31 -8.37
N ALA A 138 -9.48 -6.17 -9.21
CA ALA A 138 -10.17 -6.89 -10.28
C ALA A 138 -11.15 -7.95 -9.74
N PHE A 139 -10.79 -8.64 -8.67
CA PHE A 139 -11.56 -9.72 -8.05
C PHE A 139 -11.96 -9.39 -6.60
N PRO A 140 -12.87 -8.41 -6.38
CA PRO A 140 -13.22 -7.97 -5.05
C PRO A 140 -14.02 -9.03 -4.30
N THR A 141 -13.48 -9.58 -3.21
CA THR A 141 -14.17 -10.58 -2.36
C THR A 141 -15.02 -9.98 -1.23
N ALA A 142 -14.98 -8.66 -1.05
CA ALA A 142 -15.62 -7.94 0.05
C ALA A 142 -17.15 -8.17 0.16
N HIS A 143 -17.81 -8.36 -0.98
CA HIS A 143 -19.26 -8.64 -1.04
C HIS A 143 -19.63 -10.04 -0.51
N ILE A 144 -18.68 -10.96 -0.47
CA ILE A 144 -18.87 -12.36 -0.02
C ILE A 144 -18.41 -12.49 1.44
N PHE A 145 -17.24 -11.94 1.76
CA PHE A 145 -16.61 -12.03 3.08
C PHE A 145 -15.88 -10.72 3.45
N GLY A 146 -16.54 -9.88 4.26
CA GLY A 146 -16.05 -8.57 4.71
C GLY A 146 -17.16 -7.78 5.40
N LEU A 147 -16.80 -6.71 6.12
CA LEU A 147 -17.78 -5.84 6.80
C LEU A 147 -18.80 -5.22 5.83
N GLU A 148 -18.43 -5.05 4.56
CA GLU A 148 -19.35 -4.55 3.52
C GLU A 148 -20.62 -5.42 3.38
N ARG A 149 -20.51 -6.75 3.54
CA ARG A 149 -21.66 -7.65 3.48
C ARG A 149 -22.59 -7.48 4.68
N ILE A 150 -22.04 -7.31 5.87
CA ILE A 150 -22.80 -7.16 7.11
C ILE A 150 -23.61 -5.86 7.06
N LEU A 151 -22.98 -4.75 6.65
CA LEU A 151 -23.63 -3.45 6.52
C LEU A 151 -24.77 -3.47 5.48
N LYS A 152 -24.55 -4.07 4.30
CA LYS A 152 -25.60 -4.23 3.29
C LYS A 152 -26.77 -5.09 3.78
N LYS A 153 -26.50 -6.17 4.52
CA LYS A 153 -27.56 -7.03 5.09
C LYS A 153 -28.36 -6.33 6.19
N SER A 154 -27.71 -5.51 7.02
CA SER A 154 -28.38 -4.73 8.07
C SER A 154 -29.27 -3.65 7.48
N PHE A 155 -28.80 -2.95 6.45
CA PHE A 155 -29.57 -1.90 5.79
C PHE A 155 -30.84 -2.42 5.10
N ASN A 156 -30.77 -3.61 4.48
CA ASN A 156 -31.93 -4.24 3.85
C ASN A 156 -32.91 -4.92 4.82
N ARG A 157 -32.55 -5.08 6.11
CA ARG A 157 -33.46 -5.62 7.14
C ARG A 157 -34.24 -4.54 7.89
N GLY A 158 -33.88 -3.28 7.72
CA GLY A 158 -34.57 -2.12 8.32
C GLY A 158 -35.50 -1.38 7.36
N LYS A 159 -35.73 -1.93 6.16
CA LYS A 159 -36.78 -1.55 5.20
C LYS A 159 -37.72 -2.73 5.05
#